data_AF-A0A9D9LFK5-F1
#
_entry.id   AF-A0A9D9LFK5-F1
#
_cell.length_a   1.000
_cell.length_b   1.000
_cell.length_c   1.000
_cell.angle_alpha   90.00
_cell.angle_beta   90.00
_cell.angle_gamma   90.00
#
_symmetry.space_group_name_H-M   'P 1'
#
loop_
_entity.id
_entity.type
_entity.pdbx_description
1 polymer ?
#
loop_
_entity_poly.entity_id
_entity_poly.type
_entity_poly.pdbx_seq_one_letter_code
_entity_poly.pdbx_strand_id
1 'polypeptide(L)'
;RAKKVTPKKVAPEPVKVAPKPVALTRKEEALLGPRTWTKEQLARFREMILAKRKETLEELDTLKESMMDVQTGEYISESSNYSLHMEQGTDAMEREKTFLFASRGSKFIIQLDDALTRIESGTFGQCKACGLLIPKERLEAVLTAQTCAEYKNTNQPCERGRLWLAHKKQAK
;
A
#
# COMPACT_ATOMS: atom_id res chain seq x y z
N ARG A 1 22.07 16.49 40.13
CA ARG A 1 22.38 16.62 38.67
C ARG A 1 21.93 15.33 37.99
N ALA A 2 20.66 15.25 37.56
CA ALA A 2 20.10 14.15 36.78
C ALA A 2 19.07 14.75 35.84
N LYS A 3 19.43 14.96 34.57
CA LYS A 3 18.51 15.44 33.54
C LYS A 3 17.68 14.24 33.07
N LYS A 4 16.39 14.23 33.43
CA LYS A 4 15.41 13.30 32.85
C LYS A 4 15.32 13.59 31.35
N VAL A 5 15.75 12.65 30.52
CA VAL A 5 15.52 12.69 29.07
C VAL A 5 14.18 12.00 28.81
N THR A 6 13.16 12.80 28.55
CA THR A 6 11.85 12.31 28.10
C THR A 6 11.90 12.01 26.59
N PRO A 7 11.38 10.87 26.13
CA PRO A 7 11.37 10.53 24.71
C PRO A 7 10.45 11.51 23.95
N LYS A 8 11.01 12.09 22.89
CA LYS A 8 10.36 13.07 22.01
C LYS A 8 9.30 12.34 21.20
N LYS A 9 8.02 12.58 21.52
CA LYS A 9 6.86 12.12 20.74
C LYS A 9 6.94 12.77 19.36
N VAL A 10 7.41 12.03 18.35
CA VAL A 10 7.36 12.46 16.95
C VAL A 10 5.91 12.35 16.50
N ALA A 11 5.19 13.46 16.60
CA ALA A 11 3.92 13.64 15.93
C ALA A 11 4.18 13.53 14.41
N PRO A 12 3.47 12.67 13.66
CA PRO A 12 3.53 12.75 12.21
C PRO A 12 2.95 14.10 11.78
N GLU A 13 3.76 14.85 11.02
CA GLU A 13 3.41 16.16 10.50
C GLU A 13 2.12 16.10 9.64
N PRO A 14 1.26 17.13 9.69
CA PRO A 14 -0.03 17.12 9.01
C PRO A 14 0.19 17.11 7.49
N VAL A 15 -0.08 15.97 6.86
CA VAL A 15 -0.07 15.86 5.40
C VAL A 15 -1.16 16.76 4.84
N LYS A 16 -0.71 17.79 4.12
CA LYS A 16 -1.52 18.82 3.49
C LYS A 16 -2.62 18.18 2.64
N VAL A 17 -3.85 18.59 2.93
CA VAL A 17 -5.12 18.17 2.32
C VAL A 17 -5.02 18.18 0.80
N ALA A 18 -5.03 16.97 0.20
CA ALA A 18 -5.17 16.78 -1.23
C ALA A 18 -6.59 17.20 -1.68
N PRO A 19 -6.75 17.71 -2.92
CA PRO A 19 -7.92 18.46 -3.32
C PRO A 19 -9.18 17.60 -3.28
N LYS A 20 -10.25 18.18 -2.71
CA LYS A 20 -11.62 17.68 -2.79
C LYS A 20 -11.95 17.33 -4.26
N PRO A 21 -12.77 16.29 -4.52
CA PRO A 21 -13.09 15.87 -5.87
C PRO A 21 -13.54 17.09 -6.68
N VAL A 22 -12.81 17.39 -7.76
CA VAL A 22 -13.09 18.51 -8.65
C VAL A 22 -14.49 18.27 -9.22
N ALA A 23 -15.45 19.11 -8.82
CA ALA A 23 -16.82 19.05 -9.30
C ALA A 23 -16.82 19.29 -10.81
N LEU A 24 -17.22 18.28 -11.59
CA LEU A 24 -17.34 18.40 -13.03
C LEU A 24 -18.71 18.90 -13.44
N THR A 25 -18.82 19.33 -14.69
CA THR A 25 -20.11 19.74 -15.25
C THR A 25 -21.07 18.55 -15.25
N ARG A 26 -22.36 18.81 -15.00
CA ARG A 26 -23.45 17.81 -14.95
C ARG A 26 -23.52 16.92 -16.21
N LYS A 27 -22.96 17.38 -17.34
CA LYS A 27 -22.87 16.67 -18.62
C LYS A 27 -21.74 15.63 -18.66
N GLU A 28 -20.61 15.91 -18.02
CA GLU A 28 -19.46 14.99 -17.94
C GLU A 28 -19.70 13.86 -16.93
N GLU A 29 -20.46 14.13 -15.86
CA GLU A 29 -20.78 13.12 -14.84
C GLU A 29 -21.72 12.02 -15.37
N ALA A 30 -22.58 12.36 -16.33
CA ALA A 30 -23.48 11.42 -16.99
C ALA A 30 -22.78 10.44 -17.95
N LEU A 31 -21.60 10.79 -18.48
CA LEU A 31 -20.93 10.05 -19.55
C LEU A 31 -19.91 9.01 -19.02
N LEU A 32 -19.43 9.19 -17.78
CA LEU A 32 -18.31 8.44 -17.22
C LEU A 32 -18.65 7.64 -15.94
N GLY A 33 -19.87 7.78 -15.43
CA GLY A 33 -20.32 7.12 -14.21
C GLY A 33 -19.74 7.72 -12.92
N PRO A 34 -20.13 7.20 -11.75
CA PRO A 34 -19.67 7.71 -10.47
C PRO A 34 -18.16 7.53 -10.33
N ARG A 35 -17.47 8.59 -9.88
CA ARG A 35 -16.01 8.58 -9.65
C ARG A 35 -15.61 8.27 -8.22
N THR A 36 -16.57 8.19 -7.32
CA THR A 36 -16.35 7.94 -5.91
C THR A 36 -17.28 6.83 -5.44
N TRP A 37 -16.79 6.06 -4.47
CA TRP A 37 -17.60 5.06 -3.79
C TRP A 37 -18.49 5.72 -2.73
N THR A 38 -19.59 5.04 -2.38
CA THR A 38 -20.45 5.49 -1.28
C THR A 38 -19.71 5.36 0.05
N LYS A 39 -20.11 6.16 1.04
CA LYS A 39 -19.50 6.13 2.39
C LYS A 39 -19.58 4.76 3.04
N GLU A 40 -20.67 4.03 2.80
CA GLU A 40 -20.88 2.66 3.29
C GLU A 40 -19.87 1.68 2.69
N GLN A 41 -19.60 1.77 1.38
CA GLN A 41 -18.61 0.92 0.75
C GLN A 41 -17.18 1.27 1.18
N LEU A 42 -16.88 2.57 1.32
CA LEU A 42 -15.60 3.02 1.88
C LEU A 42 -15.35 2.50 3.30
N ALA A 43 -16.39 2.45 4.14
CA ALA A 43 -16.28 1.87 5.48
C ALA A 43 -15.95 0.37 5.44
N ARG A 44 -16.57 -0.39 4.54
CA ARG A 44 -16.25 -1.83 4.34
C ARG A 44 -14.80 -2.02 3.88
N PHE A 45 -14.34 -1.25 2.89
CA PHE A 45 -12.94 -1.32 2.44
C PHE A 45 -11.95 -0.94 3.54
N ARG A 46 -12.29 0.06 4.37
CA ARG A 46 -11.47 0.45 5.51
C ARG A 46 -11.28 -0.70 6.50
N GLU A 47 -12.35 -1.39 6.86
CA GLU A 47 -12.29 -2.53 7.78
C GLU A 47 -11.42 -3.65 7.21
N MET A 48 -11.61 -4.00 5.93
CA MET A 48 -10.79 -5.02 5.26
C MET A 48 -9.30 -4.64 5.22
N ILE A 49 -8.98 -3.36 4.95
CA ILE A 49 -7.59 -2.88 4.94
C ILE A 49 -6.96 -2.94 6.33
N LEU A 50 -7.71 -2.57 7.38
CA LEU A 50 -7.22 -2.65 8.76
C LEU A 50 -6.96 -4.10 9.19
N ALA A 51 -7.88 -5.01 8.84
CA ALA A 51 -7.68 -6.44 9.08
C ALA A 51 -6.43 -6.96 8.37
N LYS A 52 -6.26 -6.66 7.08
CA LYS A 52 -5.09 -7.09 6.31
C LYS A 52 -3.78 -6.48 6.81
N ARG A 53 -3.82 -5.22 7.28
CA ARG A 53 -2.67 -4.55 7.90
C ARG A 53 -2.24 -5.26 9.18
N LYS A 54 -3.19 -5.64 10.03
CA LYS A 54 -2.90 -6.39 11.26
C LYS A 54 -2.25 -7.73 10.93
N GLU A 55 -2.84 -8.51 10.02
CA GLU A 55 -2.30 -9.80 9.58
C GLU A 55 -0.88 -9.67 9.03
N THR A 56 -0.62 -8.66 8.20
CA THR A 56 0.73 -8.43 7.63
C THR A 56 1.74 -8.03 8.71
N LEU A 57 1.33 -7.30 9.75
CA LEU A 57 2.21 -6.97 10.88
C LEU A 57 2.56 -8.21 11.70
N GLU A 58 1.60 -9.09 11.93
CA GLU A 58 1.81 -10.37 12.61
C GLU A 58 2.76 -11.25 11.80
N GLU A 59 2.58 -11.37 10.49
CA GLU A 59 3.49 -12.11 9.60
C GLU A 59 4.92 -11.53 9.59
N LEU A 60 5.04 -10.20 9.60
CA LEU A 60 6.35 -9.54 9.71
C LEU A 60 7.01 -9.81 11.07
N ASP A 61 6.25 -9.87 12.15
CA ASP A 61 6.79 -10.17 13.48
C ASP A 61 7.34 -11.60 13.50
N THR A 62 6.58 -12.57 12.99
CA THR A 62 7.02 -13.97 12.87
C THR A 62 8.26 -14.12 11.98
N LEU A 63 8.32 -13.39 10.86
CA LEU A 63 9.52 -13.36 10.01
C LEU A 63 10.73 -12.77 10.73
N LYS A 64 10.54 -11.76 11.58
CA LYS A 64 11.63 -11.19 12.38
C LYS A 64 12.10 -12.16 13.45
N GLU A 65 11.18 -12.83 14.13
CA GLU A 65 11.49 -13.89 15.09
C GLU A 65 12.30 -15.02 14.45
N SER A 66 11.97 -15.43 13.21
CA SER A 66 12.76 -16.44 12.50
C SER A 66 14.19 -16.00 12.14
N MET A 67 14.49 -14.70 12.16
CA MET A 67 15.84 -14.16 11.93
C MET A 67 16.61 -13.90 13.24
N MET A 68 15.95 -14.02 14.39
CA MET A 68 16.60 -13.87 15.69
C MET A 68 17.23 -15.20 16.11
N ASP A 69 18.45 -15.13 16.63
CA ASP A 69 19.11 -16.29 17.19
C ASP A 69 18.50 -16.65 18.55
N VAL A 70 18.08 -17.90 18.71
CA VAL A 70 17.35 -18.38 19.90
C VAL A 70 18.24 -18.38 21.15
N GLN A 71 19.57 -18.46 21.00
CA GLN A 71 20.50 -18.55 22.12
C GLN A 71 20.97 -17.18 22.62
N THR A 72 21.18 -16.24 21.71
CA THR A 72 21.69 -14.89 22.02
C THR A 72 20.58 -13.85 22.08
N GLY A 73 19.41 -14.12 21.49
CA GLY A 73 18.34 -13.13 21.32
C GLY A 73 18.74 -11.97 20.42
N GLU A 74 19.88 -12.08 19.73
CA GLU A 74 20.40 -11.06 18.84
C GLU A 74 19.99 -11.35 17.40
N TYR A 75 19.89 -10.29 16.59
CA TYR A 75 19.63 -10.44 15.17
C TYR A 75 20.85 -11.05 14.50
N ILE A 76 20.67 -12.13 13.74
CA ILE A 76 21.77 -12.77 13.03
C ILE A 76 22.23 -11.84 11.90
N SER A 77 23.24 -11.02 12.20
CA SER A 77 23.90 -10.12 11.26
C SER A 77 24.93 -10.89 10.43
N GLU A 78 25.16 -10.44 9.19
CA GLU A 78 26.26 -10.89 8.32
C GLU A 78 27.64 -10.77 9.00
N SER A 79 27.76 -9.98 10.07
CA SER A 79 28.98 -9.81 10.88
C SER A 79 29.10 -10.78 12.06
N SER A 80 28.08 -11.59 12.36
CA SER A 80 28.16 -12.58 13.42
C SER A 80 29.08 -13.71 12.97
N ASN A 81 30.11 -13.99 13.78
CA ASN A 81 31.22 -14.88 13.47
C ASN A 81 30.79 -16.36 13.51
N TYR A 82 29.77 -16.75 12.74
CA TYR A 82 29.41 -18.14 12.51
C TYR A 82 30.39 -18.74 11.49
N SER A 83 31.64 -18.83 11.92
CA SER A 83 32.66 -19.62 11.26
C SER A 83 32.36 -21.09 11.54
N LEU A 84 32.43 -21.92 10.49
CA LEU A 84 32.46 -23.40 10.48
C LEU A 84 31.11 -24.12 10.31
N HIS A 85 30.71 -24.38 9.05
CA HIS A 85 30.53 -25.72 8.45
C HIS A 85 29.87 -25.62 7.06
N MET A 86 30.09 -26.61 6.19
CA MET A 86 29.71 -26.72 4.76
C MET A 86 28.21 -26.49 4.39
N GLU A 87 27.34 -26.16 5.35
CA GLU A 87 25.90 -25.88 5.16
C GLU A 87 25.54 -24.39 4.91
N GLN A 88 26.54 -23.50 4.80
CA GLN A 88 26.28 -22.06 4.60
C GLN A 88 25.53 -21.72 3.30
N GLY A 89 25.57 -22.57 2.28
CA GLY A 89 24.86 -22.30 1.02
C GLY A 89 23.34 -22.27 1.18
N THR A 90 22.78 -23.21 1.94
CA THR A 90 21.33 -23.34 2.16
C THR A 90 20.82 -22.35 3.21
N ASP A 91 21.55 -22.16 4.31
CA ASP A 91 21.18 -21.20 5.35
C ASP A 91 21.26 -19.74 4.86
N ALA A 92 22.29 -19.38 4.07
CA ALA A 92 22.36 -18.04 3.47
C ALA A 92 21.20 -17.78 2.48
N MET A 93 20.84 -18.78 1.66
CA MET A 93 19.71 -18.68 0.73
C MET A 93 18.38 -18.53 1.47
N GLU A 94 18.18 -19.25 2.57
CA GLU A 94 16.97 -19.14 3.39
C GLU A 94 16.86 -17.75 4.04
N ARG A 95 17.96 -17.21 4.57
CA ARG A 95 18.00 -15.85 5.13
C ARG A 95 17.69 -14.78 4.08
N GLU A 96 18.27 -14.88 2.88
CA GLU A 96 17.98 -13.96 1.79
C GLU A 96 16.50 -13.99 1.40
N LYS A 97 15.91 -15.20 1.32
CA LYS A 97 14.49 -15.39 1.05
C LYS A 97 13.61 -14.74 2.12
N THR A 98 13.94 -14.94 3.40
CA THR A 98 13.20 -14.35 4.52
C THR A 98 13.32 -12.83 4.52
N PHE A 99 14.50 -12.29 4.24
CA PHE A 99 14.71 -10.85 4.08
C PHE A 99 13.88 -10.26 2.93
N LEU A 100 13.82 -10.95 1.78
CA LEU A 100 12.99 -10.55 0.65
C LEU A 100 11.50 -10.49 1.03
N PHE A 101 10.99 -11.47 1.78
CA PHE A 101 9.61 -11.45 2.27
C PHE A 101 9.38 -10.32 3.26
N ALA A 102 10.28 -10.11 4.23
CA ALA A 102 10.17 -9.00 5.18
C ALA A 102 10.18 -7.63 4.48
N SER A 103 11.02 -7.46 3.46
CA SER A 103 11.05 -6.24 2.63
C SER A 103 9.74 -6.03 1.87
N ARG A 104 9.16 -7.09 1.30
CA ARG A 104 7.86 -7.05 0.60
C ARG A 104 6.72 -6.73 1.55
N GLY A 105 6.65 -7.37 2.72
CA GLY A 105 5.65 -7.10 3.75
C GLY A 105 5.72 -5.66 4.25
N SER A 106 6.92 -5.15 4.51
CA SER A 106 7.14 -3.76 4.93
C SER A 106 6.62 -2.76 3.88
N LYS A 107 6.91 -3.00 2.59
CA LYS A 107 6.37 -2.19 1.48
C LYS A 107 4.85 -2.31 1.36
N PHE A 108 4.30 -3.48 1.67
CA PHE A 108 2.85 -3.71 1.64
C PHE A 108 2.13 -2.93 2.73
N ILE A 109 2.67 -2.86 3.95
CA ILE A 109 2.16 -2.01 5.04
C ILE A 109 2.07 -0.54 4.59
N ILE A 110 3.13 -0.01 3.99
CA ILE A 110 3.14 1.38 3.48
C ILE A 110 2.01 1.59 2.45
N GLN A 111 1.78 0.61 1.57
CA GLN A 111 0.69 0.69 0.58
C GLN A 111 -0.70 0.64 1.22
N LEU A 112 -0.87 -0.12 2.30
CA LEU A 112 -2.11 -0.17 3.07
C LEU A 112 -2.37 1.16 3.79
N ASP A 113 -1.34 1.75 4.40
CA ASP A 113 -1.45 3.06 5.06
C ASP A 113 -1.78 4.19 4.05
N ASP A 114 -1.17 4.16 2.86
CA ASP A 114 -1.54 5.04 1.74
C ASP A 114 -2.98 4.80 1.27
N ALA A 115 -3.44 3.55 1.24
CA ALA A 115 -4.84 3.23 0.90
C ALA A 115 -5.83 3.79 1.95
N LEU A 116 -5.50 3.73 3.24
CA LEU A 116 -6.30 4.34 4.31
C LEU A 116 -6.38 5.86 4.14
N THR A 117 -5.26 6.52 3.86
CA THR A 117 -5.21 7.97 3.59
C THR A 117 -6.07 8.34 2.37
N ARG A 118 -6.09 7.49 1.33
CA ARG A 118 -6.95 7.66 0.15
C ARG A 118 -8.44 7.49 0.45
N ILE A 119 -8.80 6.64 1.42
CA ILE A 119 -10.17 6.50 1.90
C ILE A 119 -10.60 7.77 2.63
N GLU A 120 -9.74 8.33 3.48
CA GLU A 120 -10.03 9.58 4.22
C GLU A 120 -10.21 10.78 3.28
N SER A 121 -9.43 10.85 2.20
CA SER A 121 -9.61 11.88 1.15
C SER A 121 -10.78 11.63 0.19
N GLY A 122 -11.42 10.44 0.24
CA GLY A 122 -12.49 10.06 -0.68
C GLY A 122 -12.04 9.79 -2.12
N THR A 123 -10.74 9.61 -2.36
CA THR A 123 -10.16 9.32 -3.68
C THR A 123 -9.89 7.82 -3.91
N PHE A 124 -10.19 6.99 -2.90
CA PHE A 124 -10.03 5.54 -2.98
C PHE A 124 -10.82 4.93 -4.14
N GLY A 125 -10.19 3.99 -4.84
CA GLY A 125 -10.79 3.31 -6.00
C GLY A 125 -10.72 4.09 -7.32
N GLN A 126 -10.09 5.27 -7.38
CA GLN A 126 -9.84 5.97 -8.64
C GLN A 126 -8.50 5.53 -9.25
N CYS A 127 -8.51 5.13 -10.53
CA CYS A 127 -7.31 4.78 -11.27
C CYS A 127 -6.44 6.02 -11.51
N LYS A 128 -5.18 6.02 -11.04
CA LYS A 128 -4.24 7.15 -11.23
C LYS A 128 -3.97 7.50 -12.70
N ALA A 129 -4.00 6.53 -13.60
CA ALA A 129 -3.74 6.73 -15.03
C ALA A 129 -4.98 7.16 -15.81
N CYS A 130 -6.14 6.56 -15.50
CA CYS A 130 -7.36 6.71 -16.30
C CYS A 130 -8.38 7.67 -15.69
N GLY A 131 -8.26 8.02 -14.40
CA GLY A 131 -9.25 8.82 -13.67
C GLY A 131 -10.61 8.15 -13.48
N LEU A 132 -10.72 6.87 -13.82
CA LEU A 132 -11.95 6.07 -13.76
C LEU A 132 -12.01 5.22 -12.49
N LEU A 133 -13.23 4.84 -12.10
CA LEU A 133 -13.47 3.95 -10.97
C LEU A 133 -12.99 2.53 -11.28
N ILE A 134 -12.19 1.96 -10.38
CA ILE A 134 -11.73 0.57 -10.41
C ILE A 134 -12.90 -0.32 -9.99
N PRO A 135 -13.18 -1.46 -10.65
CA PRO A 135 -14.30 -2.33 -10.29
C PRO A 135 -14.14 -2.89 -8.86
N LYS A 136 -15.28 -3.08 -8.17
CA LYS A 136 -15.33 -3.56 -6.77
C LYS A 136 -14.59 -4.89 -6.60
N GLU A 137 -14.80 -5.82 -7.52
CA GLU A 137 -14.25 -7.18 -7.48
C GLU A 137 -12.73 -7.17 -7.41
N ARG A 138 -12.11 -6.20 -8.10
CA ARG A 138 -10.67 -6.00 -8.06
C ARG A 138 -10.21 -5.40 -6.73
N LEU A 139 -10.95 -4.43 -6.18
CA LEU A 139 -10.58 -3.81 -4.91
C LEU A 139 -10.72 -4.82 -3.75
N GLU A 140 -11.69 -5.72 -3.83
CA GLU A 140 -11.86 -6.84 -2.90
C GLU A 140 -10.69 -7.84 -3.01
N ALA A 141 -10.21 -8.13 -4.23
CA ALA A 141 -9.05 -9.00 -4.43
C ALA A 141 -7.71 -8.35 -4.07
N VAL A 142 -7.53 -7.07 -4.40
CA VAL A 142 -6.27 -6.32 -4.22
C VAL A 142 -6.58 -4.90 -3.70
N LEU A 143 -6.66 -4.79 -2.37
CA LEU A 143 -7.03 -3.55 -1.66
C LEU A 143 -6.04 -2.39 -1.90
N THR A 144 -4.78 -2.69 -2.24
CA THR A 144 -3.74 -1.68 -2.50
C THR A 144 -3.72 -1.16 -3.94
N ALA A 145 -4.59 -1.69 -4.83
CA ALA A 145 -4.57 -1.35 -6.25
C ALA A 145 -4.76 0.16 -6.51
N GLN A 146 -3.85 0.75 -7.29
CA GLN A 146 -3.88 2.18 -7.67
C GLN A 146 -4.26 2.41 -9.15
N THR A 147 -4.26 1.35 -9.96
CA THR A 147 -4.48 1.39 -11.42
C THR A 147 -5.53 0.37 -11.84
N CYS A 148 -6.14 0.52 -13.03
CA CYS A 148 -7.10 -0.43 -13.58
C CYS A 148 -6.42 -1.68 -14.17
N ALA A 149 -7.20 -2.74 -14.48
CA ALA A 149 -6.67 -4.07 -14.85
C ALA A 149 -5.92 -3.99 -16.17
N GLU A 150 -6.61 -3.41 -17.15
CA GLU A 150 -6.08 -3.04 -18.44
C GLU A 150 -4.74 -2.31 -18.32
N TYR A 151 -4.69 -1.21 -17.55
CA TYR A 151 -3.45 -0.43 -17.42
C TYR A 151 -2.32 -1.24 -16.79
N LYS A 152 -2.62 -2.08 -15.78
CA LYS A 152 -1.58 -2.91 -15.16
C LYS A 152 -1.02 -3.95 -16.14
N ASN A 153 -1.83 -4.45 -17.07
CA ASN A 153 -1.45 -5.49 -18.02
C ASN A 153 -0.77 -4.93 -19.28
N THR A 154 -1.33 -3.86 -19.86
CA THR A 154 -0.88 -3.32 -21.17
C THR A 154 -0.01 -2.08 -21.02
N ASN A 155 0.11 -1.52 -19.81
CA ASN A 155 0.67 -0.18 -19.56
C ASN A 155 0.01 0.92 -20.41
N GLN A 156 -1.20 0.66 -20.91
CA GLN A 156 -2.00 1.61 -21.69
C GLN A 156 -3.28 1.97 -20.95
N PRO A 157 -3.75 3.23 -21.05
CA PRO A 157 -5.04 3.61 -20.51
C PRO A 157 -6.16 2.76 -21.11
N CYS A 158 -7.13 2.37 -20.28
CA CYS A 158 -8.30 1.64 -20.75
C CYS A 158 -9.06 2.48 -21.79
N GLU A 159 -9.84 1.84 -22.66
CA GLU A 159 -10.55 2.53 -23.75
C GLU A 159 -11.42 3.70 -23.26
N ARG A 160 -12.19 3.48 -22.19
CA ARG A 160 -12.94 4.54 -21.49
C ARG A 160 -12.04 5.67 -20.95
N GLY A 161 -10.83 5.33 -20.52
CA GLY A 161 -9.84 6.28 -20.01
C GLY A 161 -9.21 7.11 -21.13
N ARG A 162 -8.99 6.52 -22.31
CA ARG A 162 -8.53 7.22 -23.51
C ARG A 162 -9.54 8.27 -23.95
N LEU A 163 -10.83 7.89 -24.02
CA LEU A 163 -11.92 8.82 -24.35
C LEU A 163 -12.02 9.96 -23.32
N TRP A 164 -11.90 9.64 -22.04
CA TRP A 164 -11.89 10.65 -20.97
C TRP A 164 -10.74 11.65 -21.10
N LEU A 165 -9.52 11.15 -21.32
CA LEU A 165 -8.33 11.99 -21.51
C LEU A 165 -8.44 12.86 -22.77
N ALA A 166 -9.03 12.33 -23.84
CA ALA A 166 -9.28 13.07 -25.08
C ALA A 166 -10.30 14.20 -24.87
N HIS A 167 -11.44 13.92 -24.22
CA HIS A 167 -12.43 14.95 -23.88
C HIS A 167 -11.85 16.04 -22.97
N LYS A 168 -11.07 15.66 -21.96
CA LYS A 168 -10.42 16.61 -21.04
C LYS A 168 -9.40 17.51 -21.73
N LYS A 169 -8.72 17.03 -22.79
CA LYS A 169 -7.83 17.84 -23.62
C LYS A 169 -8.58 18.86 -24.49
N GLN A 170 -9.79 18.54 -24.95
CA GLN A 170 -10.62 19.46 -25.75
C GLN A 170 -11.29 20.55 -24.91
N ALA A 171 -11.50 20.29 -23.62
CA ALA A 171 -12.11 21.23 -22.68
C ALA A 171 -11.13 22.26 -22.08
N LYS A 172 -9.85 22.23 -22.48
CA LYS A 172 -8.77 23.06 -21.94
C LYS A 172 -8.17 23.93 -23.04
#